data_AF-A0A3A0DDT6-F1
#
_entry.id   AF-A0A3A0DDT6-F1
#
_cell.length_a   1.000
_cell.length_b   1.000
_cell.length_c   1.000
_cell.angle_alpha   90.00
_cell.angle_beta   90.00
_cell.angle_gamma   90.00
#
_symmetry.space_group_name_H-M   'P 1'
#
loop_
_entity.id
_entity.type
_entity.pdbx_description
1 polymer ?
#
loop_
_entity_poly.entity_id
_entity_poly.type
_entity_poly.pdbx_seq_one_letter_code
_entity_poly.pdbx_strand_id
1 'polypeptide(L)'
;MPFSTKLLTGVPLTKENFKTPPRELGILPFWFWNGDLDLQEMEWQMREYHRMGIPGVFIHGRFGLKVPYVSGEWFERVKFAVEKAKEIGLDMWVYDEMNWPSGTAERNVLKQYPHLTQRYLELVALNIDGPLFTFLEATDNRYVNTGNSYPIAAFGCTEEEYQTEIKNLIDLTPNLSFERVIPWEAPAGKWRLLYFLEKEVPYYIDTLDPESTEKFIEITHERYKAAVGKDFGTIVPGFYTDEPAMHYYHVGIDNYVVPWSKQMFKIFRERRGYDLRPYLPALYANMGEKTAQIRYDFWRTLTEQYAETYYKRLRDWCDANGVLFTGHLLFEEWLRMHARCEGNLFKYLQHMHIIGVDHLYPKIGTAQEPDQHVAMKIGSSAAHHFGSTRLLCESMGGTYWDCTLERMKWMTNWEYVLGVNLFNNHGYHYSIEGERKRDWPPSQFYHHTWWKHYG
;
A
#
# COMPACT_ATOMS: atom_id res chain seq x y z
N MET A 1 18.48 17.41 19.00
CA MET A 1 18.56 16.39 20.07
C MET A 1 18.33 15.03 19.43
N PRO A 2 18.84 13.90 19.97
CA PRO A 2 18.51 12.59 19.41
C PRO A 2 17.00 12.32 19.54
N PHE A 3 16.44 11.61 18.56
CA PHE A 3 15.08 11.07 18.60
C PHE A 3 14.79 10.41 19.94
N SER A 4 13.64 10.74 20.52
CA SER A 4 13.24 10.22 21.82
C SER A 4 12.65 8.83 21.68
N THR A 5 13.30 7.84 22.29
CA THR A 5 12.75 6.46 22.34
C THR A 5 11.45 6.38 23.11
N LYS A 6 11.03 7.43 23.82
CA LYS A 6 9.73 7.50 24.52
C LYS A 6 8.56 7.23 23.58
N LEU A 7 8.64 7.63 22.31
CA LEU A 7 7.61 7.32 21.33
C LEU A 7 7.38 5.80 21.24
N LEU A 8 8.46 5.01 21.30
CA LEU A 8 8.43 3.55 21.19
C LEU A 8 8.24 2.83 22.51
N THR A 9 8.74 3.38 23.61
CA THR A 9 8.66 2.70 24.92
C THR A 9 7.43 3.12 25.72
N GLY A 10 6.78 4.21 25.31
CA GLY A 10 5.84 4.94 26.15
C GLY A 10 6.53 5.51 27.39
N VAL A 11 5.70 6.04 28.30
CA VAL A 11 6.10 6.52 29.62
C VAL A 11 5.06 6.04 30.66
N PRO A 12 5.48 5.67 31.87
CA PRO A 12 4.53 5.35 32.93
C PRO A 12 3.62 6.54 33.24
N LEU A 13 2.31 6.32 33.32
CA LEU A 13 1.34 7.37 33.61
C LEU A 13 1.46 7.83 35.07
N THR A 14 1.55 9.14 35.28
CA THR A 14 1.58 9.81 36.59
C THR A 14 0.60 10.97 36.58
N LYS A 15 0.22 11.48 37.76
CA LYS A 15 -0.62 12.70 37.83
C LYS A 15 0.04 13.91 37.17
N GLU A 16 1.37 13.98 37.19
CA GLU A 16 2.11 15.11 36.64
C GLU A 16 2.15 15.05 35.12
N ASN A 17 2.57 13.92 34.56
CA ASN A 17 2.60 13.77 33.09
C ASN A 17 1.21 13.60 32.47
N PHE A 18 0.16 13.34 33.26
CA PHE A 18 -1.22 13.45 32.77
C PHE A 18 -1.66 14.92 32.60
N LYS A 19 -1.23 15.81 33.50
CA LYS A 19 -1.51 17.26 33.41
C LYS A 19 -0.66 17.92 32.32
N THR A 20 0.57 17.45 32.16
CA THR A 20 1.50 17.95 31.15
C THR A 20 2.14 16.75 30.44
N PRO A 21 1.48 16.22 29.40
CA PRO A 21 1.98 15.09 28.63
C PRO A 21 3.36 15.35 28.05
N PRO A 22 4.25 14.34 28.01
CA PRO A 22 5.52 14.49 27.30
C PRO A 22 5.23 14.76 25.84
N ARG A 23 5.83 15.83 25.32
CA ARG A 23 5.62 16.29 23.96
C ARG A 23 5.89 15.20 22.93
N GLU A 24 6.87 14.33 23.21
CA GLU A 24 7.29 13.24 22.32
C GLU A 24 6.20 12.18 22.10
N LEU A 25 5.11 12.21 22.86
CA LEU A 25 3.94 11.34 22.70
C LEU A 25 2.76 12.03 22.00
N GLY A 26 2.97 13.25 21.49
CA GLY A 26 1.97 14.04 20.79
C GLY A 26 1.59 13.50 19.40
N ILE A 27 0.77 14.30 18.71
CA ILE A 27 0.28 14.02 17.35
C ILE A 27 1.43 14.10 16.35
N LEU A 28 1.44 13.23 15.34
CA LEU A 28 2.49 13.15 14.32
C LEU A 28 1.87 13.28 12.92
N PRO A 29 1.62 14.51 12.44
CA PRO A 29 0.87 14.77 11.21
C PRO A 29 1.75 14.68 9.95
N PHE A 30 1.10 14.51 8.79
CA PHE A 30 1.77 14.76 7.51
C PHE A 30 1.98 16.24 7.27
N TRP A 31 3.16 16.60 6.79
CA TRP A 31 3.45 17.90 6.19
C TRP A 31 3.50 17.72 4.68
N PHE A 32 2.40 18.07 4.02
CA PHE A 32 2.25 17.97 2.58
C PHE A 32 3.09 19.03 1.88
N TRP A 33 4.24 18.62 1.40
CA TRP A 33 5.12 19.38 0.53
C TRP A 33 4.50 19.48 -0.85
N ASN A 34 3.97 20.65 -1.14
CA ASN A 34 3.45 21.06 -2.43
C ASN A 34 3.97 22.48 -2.73
N GLY A 35 3.54 23.11 -3.82
CA GLY A 35 3.97 24.47 -4.14
C GLY A 35 5.48 24.58 -4.41
N ASP A 36 6.06 25.74 -4.13
CA ASP A 36 7.47 26.08 -4.42
C ASP A 36 8.46 25.77 -3.30
N LEU A 37 7.97 25.48 -2.08
CA LEU A 37 8.81 25.18 -0.92
C LEU A 37 9.85 26.27 -0.63
N ASP A 38 9.42 27.52 -0.52
CA ASP A 38 10.26 28.64 -0.09
C ASP A 38 10.83 28.40 1.31
N LEU A 39 12.11 28.70 1.50
CA LEU A 39 12.82 28.37 2.73
C LEU A 39 12.30 29.15 3.95
N GLN A 40 11.88 30.41 3.76
CA GLN A 40 11.38 31.23 4.87
C GLN A 40 10.00 30.74 5.31
N GLU A 41 9.14 30.41 4.35
CA GLU A 41 7.82 29.83 4.63
C GLU A 41 7.96 28.47 5.31
N MET A 42 8.81 27.59 4.81
CA MET A 42 9.09 26.30 5.45
C MET A 42 9.55 26.46 6.90
N GLU A 43 10.50 27.35 7.17
CA GLU A 43 10.98 27.59 8.52
C GLU A 43 9.87 28.15 9.43
N TRP A 44 9.05 29.08 8.92
CA TRP A 44 7.91 29.62 9.66
C TRP A 44 6.91 28.51 10.02
N GLN A 45 6.55 27.64 9.08
CA GLN A 45 5.62 26.53 9.32
C GLN A 45 6.15 25.56 10.37
N MET A 46 7.45 25.24 10.32
CA MET A 46 8.10 24.38 11.32
C MET A 46 8.10 25.01 12.71
N ARG A 47 8.31 26.33 12.81
CA ARG A 47 8.18 27.06 14.08
C ARG A 47 6.74 27.05 14.60
N GLU A 48 5.75 27.14 13.71
CA GLU A 48 4.34 27.01 14.08
C GLU A 48 4.00 25.60 14.59
N TYR A 49 4.49 24.53 13.97
CA TYR A 49 4.35 23.17 14.49
C TYR A 49 4.95 23.08 15.89
N HIS A 50 6.16 23.59 16.07
CA HIS A 50 6.81 23.57 17.37
C HIS A 50 6.03 24.36 18.42
N ARG A 51 5.49 25.52 18.06
CA ARG A 51 4.68 26.37 18.94
C ARG A 51 3.38 25.69 19.39
N MET A 52 2.79 24.85 18.54
CA MET A 52 1.60 24.05 18.87
C MET A 52 1.92 22.74 19.60
N GLY A 53 3.16 22.53 20.03
CA GLY A 53 3.55 21.33 20.77
C GLY A 53 3.64 20.06 19.92
N ILE A 54 3.66 20.17 18.58
CA ILE A 54 3.82 19.02 17.70
C ILE A 54 5.28 18.51 17.81
N PRO A 55 5.52 17.22 18.14
CA PRO A 55 6.87 16.68 18.28
C PRO A 55 7.61 16.48 16.96
N GLY A 56 6.89 16.24 15.87
CA GLY A 56 7.49 15.97 14.56
C GLY A 56 6.44 15.98 13.46
N VAL A 57 6.89 15.85 12.22
CA VAL A 57 6.03 15.74 11.04
C VAL A 57 6.61 14.76 10.03
N PHE A 58 5.77 14.20 9.17
CA PHE A 58 6.19 13.40 8.02
C PHE A 58 6.30 14.30 6.78
N ILE A 59 7.49 14.37 6.17
CA ILE A 59 7.70 15.04 4.88
C ILE A 59 6.98 14.22 3.80
N HIS A 60 5.90 14.76 3.23
CA HIS A 60 5.07 14.06 2.26
C HIS A 60 4.96 14.86 0.97
N GLY A 61 5.57 14.37 -0.12
CA GLY A 61 5.40 14.98 -1.44
C GLY A 61 3.95 14.87 -1.87
N ARG A 62 3.31 15.98 -2.25
CA ARG A 62 1.86 16.02 -2.52
C ARG A 62 1.53 16.80 -3.79
N PHE A 63 0.37 16.51 -4.35
CA PHE A 63 -0.24 17.17 -5.50
C PHE A 63 -0.01 18.70 -5.51
N GLY A 64 0.36 19.22 -6.69
CA GLY A 64 0.67 20.63 -6.89
C GLY A 64 2.06 21.06 -6.43
N LEU A 65 2.98 20.12 -6.18
CA LEU A 65 4.41 20.34 -5.96
C LEU A 65 5.10 20.87 -7.23
N LYS A 66 5.89 21.93 -7.09
CA LYS A 66 6.69 22.53 -8.19
C LYS A 66 8.16 22.10 -8.15
N VAL A 67 8.66 21.69 -6.99
CA VAL A 67 10.01 21.13 -6.83
C VAL A 67 9.97 19.65 -7.22
N PRO A 68 10.65 19.19 -8.29
CA PRO A 68 10.52 17.80 -8.73
C PRO A 68 10.92 16.81 -7.62
N TYR A 69 10.07 15.82 -7.36
CA TYR A 69 10.29 14.84 -6.30
C TYR A 69 11.61 14.08 -6.52
N VAL A 70 12.31 13.77 -5.43
CA VAL A 70 13.65 13.16 -5.41
C VAL A 70 14.69 13.85 -6.33
N SER A 71 14.50 15.11 -6.72
CA SER A 71 15.53 15.89 -7.41
C SER A 71 16.63 16.37 -6.46
N GLY A 72 17.71 16.96 -6.99
CA GLY A 72 18.70 17.65 -6.15
C GLY A 72 18.07 18.75 -5.31
N GLU A 73 17.17 19.54 -5.90
CA GLU A 73 16.47 20.62 -5.18
C GLU A 73 15.56 20.10 -4.06
N TRP A 74 14.86 18.98 -4.28
CA TRP A 74 14.10 18.29 -3.24
C TRP A 74 14.98 17.96 -2.03
N PHE A 75 16.16 17.37 -2.26
CA PHE A 75 17.07 17.02 -1.17
C PHE A 75 17.76 18.25 -0.54
N GLU A 76 17.90 19.37 -1.24
CA GLU A 76 18.26 20.65 -0.59
C GLU A 76 17.19 21.11 0.40
N ARG A 77 15.89 20.99 0.05
CA ARG A 77 14.78 21.29 0.96
C ARG A 77 14.74 20.34 2.15
N VAL A 78 14.99 19.04 1.95
CA VAL A 78 15.11 18.06 3.04
C VAL A 78 16.23 18.43 4.00
N LYS A 79 17.43 18.74 3.49
CA LYS A 79 18.57 19.16 4.33
C LYS A 79 18.24 20.41 5.14
N PHE A 80 17.66 21.41 4.51
CA PHE A 80 17.24 22.64 5.19
C PHE A 80 16.23 22.36 6.30
N ALA A 81 15.18 21.58 6.01
CA ALA A 81 14.16 21.22 6.99
C ALA A 81 14.77 20.47 8.17
N VAL A 82 15.65 19.49 7.93
CA VAL A 82 16.34 18.74 8.99
C VAL A 82 17.22 19.66 9.85
N GLU A 83 17.97 20.58 9.24
CA GLU A 83 18.80 21.54 9.97
C GLU A 83 17.95 22.43 10.90
N LYS A 84 16.85 22.98 10.39
CA LYS A 84 15.92 23.79 11.18
C LYS A 84 15.20 22.99 12.25
N ALA A 85 14.81 21.76 11.94
CA ALA A 85 14.16 20.87 12.89
C ALA A 85 15.08 20.58 14.08
N LYS A 86 16.38 20.40 13.82
CA LYS A 86 17.39 20.22 14.86
C LYS A 86 17.55 21.42 15.79
N GLU A 87 17.51 22.64 15.24
CA GLU A 87 17.59 23.89 16.02
C GLU A 87 16.42 24.03 17.00
N ILE A 88 15.22 23.63 16.58
CA ILE A 88 13.99 23.80 17.37
C ILE A 88 13.56 22.52 18.10
N GLY A 89 14.18 21.36 17.87
CA GLY A 89 13.77 20.10 18.48
C GLY A 89 12.44 19.57 17.92
N LEU A 90 12.36 19.46 16.59
CA LEU A 90 11.28 18.82 15.85
C LEU A 90 11.85 17.55 15.17
N ASP A 91 11.09 16.48 15.10
CA ASP A 91 11.45 15.27 14.34
C ASP A 91 10.93 15.37 12.90
N MET A 92 11.76 14.97 11.93
CA MET A 92 11.44 15.00 10.50
C MET A 92 11.36 13.58 9.95
N TRP A 93 10.18 12.98 10.01
CA TRP A 93 9.93 11.68 9.40
C TRP A 93 9.84 11.80 7.89
N VAL A 94 10.08 10.70 7.18
CA VAL A 94 9.97 10.65 5.72
C VAL A 94 8.74 9.85 5.34
N TYR A 95 7.88 10.41 4.49
CA TYR A 95 6.94 9.62 3.72
C TYR A 95 7.64 9.18 2.42
N ASP A 96 7.65 7.88 2.15
CA ASP A 96 8.59 7.26 1.19
C ASP A 96 8.20 7.42 -0.29
N GLU A 97 7.12 8.15 -0.59
CA GLU A 97 6.54 8.30 -1.93
C GLU A 97 6.04 9.73 -2.23
N MET A 98 5.79 10.02 -3.51
CA MET A 98 5.05 11.19 -3.99
C MET A 98 3.57 10.84 -4.14
N ASN A 99 2.69 11.59 -3.45
CA ASN A 99 1.30 11.22 -3.25
C ASN A 99 1.22 9.86 -2.57
N TRP A 100 0.63 8.86 -3.22
CA TRP A 100 0.47 7.47 -2.83
C TRP A 100 0.18 6.70 -4.14
N PRO A 101 0.29 5.35 -4.20
CA PRO A 101 0.79 4.42 -3.19
C PRO A 101 2.31 4.21 -3.25
N SER A 102 2.89 3.79 -2.13
CA SER A 102 4.33 3.56 -1.98
C SER A 102 4.87 2.46 -2.89
N GLY A 103 6.14 2.60 -3.28
CA GLY A 103 6.90 1.61 -4.05
C GLY A 103 7.34 2.07 -5.43
N THR A 104 6.83 3.19 -5.96
CA THR A 104 7.11 3.61 -7.33
C THR A 104 8.12 4.76 -7.45
N ALA A 105 8.28 5.54 -6.39
CA ALA A 105 9.04 6.78 -6.31
C ALA A 105 8.66 7.77 -7.43
N GLU A 106 7.39 8.18 -7.51
CA GLU A 106 6.81 8.97 -8.60
C GLU A 106 7.04 8.31 -9.98
N ARG A 107 6.83 6.99 -10.01
CA ARG A 107 7.09 6.10 -11.16
C ARG A 107 8.55 6.08 -11.64
N ASN A 108 9.50 6.63 -10.90
CA ASN A 108 10.91 6.63 -11.31
C ASN A 108 11.50 5.21 -11.37
N VAL A 109 11.01 4.28 -10.54
CA VAL A 109 11.39 2.85 -10.64
C VAL A 109 11.04 2.33 -12.03
N LEU A 110 9.79 2.48 -12.47
CA LEU A 110 9.33 1.94 -13.76
C LEU A 110 9.91 2.68 -14.98
N LYS A 111 10.20 3.98 -14.86
CA LYS A 111 10.90 4.73 -15.93
C LYS A 111 12.30 4.18 -16.18
N GLN A 112 13.01 3.77 -15.13
CA GLN A 112 14.38 3.25 -15.21
C GLN A 112 14.41 1.73 -15.44
N TYR A 113 13.45 1.01 -14.88
CA TYR A 113 13.37 -0.45 -14.87
C TYR A 113 11.96 -0.92 -15.30
N PRO A 114 11.57 -0.77 -16.57
CA PRO A 114 10.22 -1.09 -17.04
C PRO A 114 9.84 -2.57 -16.84
N HIS A 115 10.82 -3.47 -16.75
CA HIS A 115 10.58 -4.91 -16.53
C HIS A 115 10.03 -5.23 -15.13
N LEU A 116 10.17 -4.30 -14.18
CA LEU A 116 9.68 -4.40 -12.79
C LEU A 116 8.23 -3.90 -12.64
N THR A 117 7.52 -3.72 -13.75
CA THR A 117 6.10 -3.39 -13.74
C THR A 117 5.26 -4.49 -13.10
N GLN A 118 4.31 -4.09 -12.28
CA GLN A 118 3.36 -5.00 -11.66
C GLN A 118 2.61 -5.79 -12.72
N ARG A 119 2.31 -7.06 -12.41
CA ARG A 119 1.52 -7.93 -13.28
C ARG A 119 0.28 -8.43 -12.56
N TYR A 120 -0.69 -8.88 -13.34
CA TYR A 120 -1.82 -9.63 -12.83
C TYR A 120 -2.19 -10.75 -13.78
N LEU A 121 -2.82 -11.79 -13.23
CA LEU A 121 -3.38 -12.89 -14.01
C LEU A 121 -4.88 -12.67 -14.13
N GLU A 122 -5.38 -12.71 -15.36
CA GLU A 122 -6.80 -12.66 -15.66
C GLU A 122 -7.26 -13.96 -16.33
N LEU A 123 -8.38 -14.51 -15.86
CA LEU A 123 -9.09 -15.55 -16.58
C LEU A 123 -10.11 -14.92 -17.53
N VAL A 124 -9.96 -15.25 -18.81
CA VAL A 124 -10.97 -15.04 -19.84
C VAL A 124 -11.68 -16.36 -20.11
N ALA A 125 -12.97 -16.44 -19.79
CA ALA A 125 -13.77 -17.67 -19.86
C ALA A 125 -14.87 -17.56 -20.94
N LEU A 126 -14.82 -18.40 -21.97
CA LEU A 126 -15.67 -18.28 -23.17
C LEU A 126 -16.47 -19.54 -23.46
N ASN A 127 -17.76 -19.36 -23.78
CA ASN A 127 -18.64 -20.43 -24.25
C ASN A 127 -18.31 -20.80 -25.69
N ILE A 128 -18.17 -22.10 -25.95
CA ILE A 128 -17.94 -22.65 -27.28
C ILE A 128 -18.95 -23.78 -27.53
N ASP A 129 -19.83 -23.60 -28.52
CA ASP A 129 -20.74 -24.64 -28.99
C ASP A 129 -20.07 -25.43 -30.13
N GLY A 130 -19.60 -26.63 -29.82
CA GLY A 130 -18.94 -27.51 -30.77
C GLY A 130 -19.91 -28.43 -31.53
N PRO A 131 -19.47 -29.04 -32.65
CA PRO A 131 -18.09 -29.03 -33.14
C PRO A 131 -17.76 -27.71 -33.84
N LEU A 132 -16.67 -27.06 -33.42
CA LEU A 132 -16.28 -25.75 -33.92
C LEU A 132 -14.76 -25.61 -33.89
N PHE A 133 -14.17 -25.20 -35.01
CA PHE A 133 -12.81 -24.66 -35.02
C PHE A 133 -12.86 -23.19 -34.61
N THR A 134 -12.13 -22.85 -33.55
CA THR A 134 -11.98 -21.48 -33.06
C THR A 134 -10.51 -21.16 -32.81
N PHE A 135 -10.18 -19.88 -32.80
CA PHE A 135 -8.89 -19.40 -32.35
C PHE A 135 -9.07 -18.11 -31.55
N LEU A 136 -8.27 -17.94 -30.51
CA LEU A 136 -8.24 -16.71 -29.72
C LEU A 136 -6.85 -16.10 -29.74
N GLU A 137 -6.81 -14.83 -30.09
CA GLU A 137 -5.62 -14.01 -30.01
C GLU A 137 -5.62 -13.24 -28.68
N ALA A 138 -4.51 -13.29 -27.95
CA ALA A 138 -4.32 -12.60 -26.66
C ALA A 138 -4.32 -11.06 -26.76
N THR A 139 -4.47 -10.53 -27.97
CA THR A 139 -4.53 -9.12 -28.32
C THR A 139 -5.85 -8.69 -28.98
N ASP A 140 -6.84 -9.58 -29.05
CA ASP A 140 -8.14 -9.25 -29.62
C ASP A 140 -8.99 -8.40 -28.65
N ASN A 141 -9.19 -7.14 -29.05
CA ASN A 141 -10.04 -6.18 -28.35
C ASN A 141 -11.47 -6.10 -28.87
N ARG A 142 -11.81 -6.80 -29.96
CA ARG A 142 -13.10 -6.66 -30.64
C ARG A 142 -14.22 -7.38 -29.89
N TYR A 143 -13.92 -8.54 -29.32
CA TYR A 143 -14.93 -9.44 -28.75
C TYR A 143 -14.75 -9.72 -27.26
N VAL A 144 -13.51 -9.73 -26.77
CA VAL A 144 -13.20 -10.20 -25.40
C VAL A 144 -12.27 -9.23 -24.64
N ASN A 145 -11.94 -8.08 -25.21
CA ASN A 145 -11.04 -7.06 -24.63
C ASN A 145 -9.80 -7.66 -23.92
N THR A 146 -9.06 -8.49 -24.67
CA THR A 146 -7.85 -9.13 -24.13
C THR A 146 -6.68 -8.17 -24.02
N GLY A 147 -6.79 -6.92 -24.48
CA GLY A 147 -5.79 -5.87 -24.28
C GLY A 147 -4.43 -6.22 -24.90
N ASN A 148 -3.34 -5.75 -24.29
CA ASN A 148 -2.00 -6.25 -24.58
C ASN A 148 -1.63 -7.29 -23.52
N SER A 149 -1.92 -8.57 -23.80
CA SER A 149 -1.66 -9.68 -22.87
C SER A 149 -0.62 -10.67 -23.37
N TYR A 150 -0.10 -11.45 -22.42
CA TYR A 150 0.75 -12.60 -22.65
C TYR A 150 0.03 -13.88 -22.23
N PRO A 151 -0.15 -14.86 -23.12
CA PRO A 151 -0.75 -16.16 -22.76
C PRO A 151 0.09 -16.93 -21.76
N ILE A 152 -0.57 -17.41 -20.72
CA ILE A 152 0.06 -18.25 -19.68
C ILE A 152 -0.33 -19.71 -19.85
N ALA A 153 -1.61 -19.97 -20.06
CA ALA A 153 -2.16 -21.30 -20.28
C ALA A 153 -3.56 -21.21 -20.91
N ALA A 154 -3.99 -22.29 -21.56
CA ALA A 154 -5.35 -22.41 -22.04
C ALA A 154 -5.88 -23.82 -21.77
N PHE A 155 -7.13 -23.91 -21.34
CA PHE A 155 -7.76 -25.20 -21.07
C PHE A 155 -9.20 -25.25 -21.59
N GLY A 156 -9.64 -26.44 -21.98
CA GLY A 156 -11.04 -26.73 -22.26
C GLY A 156 -11.64 -27.62 -21.17
N CYS A 157 -12.87 -27.32 -20.74
CA CYS A 157 -13.72 -28.25 -19.99
C CYS A 157 -15.16 -28.14 -20.50
N THR A 158 -16.03 -29.08 -20.16
CA THR A 158 -17.45 -28.96 -20.54
C THR A 158 -18.12 -27.81 -19.80
N GLU A 159 -19.18 -27.22 -20.38
CA GLU A 159 -19.92 -26.14 -19.69
C GLU A 159 -20.55 -26.63 -18.38
N GLU A 160 -20.99 -27.89 -18.32
CA GLU A 160 -21.52 -28.50 -17.09
C GLU A 160 -20.44 -28.60 -15.99
N GLU A 161 -19.24 -29.06 -16.34
CA GLU A 161 -18.11 -29.16 -15.41
C GLU A 161 -17.67 -27.78 -14.89
N TYR A 162 -17.63 -26.76 -15.74
CA TYR A 162 -17.27 -25.40 -15.32
C TYR A 162 -18.21 -24.86 -14.24
N GLN A 163 -19.52 -25.15 -14.35
CA GLN A 163 -20.54 -24.70 -13.39
C GLN A 163 -20.58 -25.55 -12.11
N THR A 164 -20.03 -26.77 -12.13
CA THR A 164 -20.17 -27.74 -11.04
C THR A 164 -18.83 -28.15 -10.45
N GLU A 165 -18.11 -29.03 -11.14
CA GLU A 165 -16.80 -29.55 -10.76
C GLU A 165 -16.05 -29.98 -12.02
N ILE A 166 -14.91 -29.35 -12.27
CA ILE A 166 -14.02 -29.68 -13.38
C ILE A 166 -13.24 -30.95 -13.04
N LYS A 167 -13.57 -32.04 -13.74
CA LYS A 167 -12.91 -33.35 -13.61
C LYS A 167 -11.98 -33.63 -14.78
N ASN A 168 -12.36 -33.22 -15.98
CA ASN A 168 -11.60 -33.44 -17.20
C ASN A 168 -11.18 -32.11 -17.82
N LEU A 169 -9.88 -31.79 -17.72
CA LEU A 169 -9.29 -30.64 -18.39
C LEU A 169 -8.56 -31.10 -19.65
N ILE A 170 -8.88 -30.46 -20.77
CA ILE A 170 -8.09 -30.54 -22.00
C ILE A 170 -7.04 -29.43 -21.93
N ASP A 171 -5.76 -29.79 -21.87
CA ASP A 171 -4.68 -28.80 -21.95
C ASP A 171 -4.49 -28.35 -23.41
N LEU A 172 -4.84 -27.09 -23.66
CA LEU A 172 -4.70 -26.44 -24.97
C LEU A 172 -3.44 -25.58 -25.05
N THR A 173 -2.69 -25.46 -23.95
CA THR A 173 -1.45 -24.68 -23.90
C THR A 173 -0.43 -25.09 -24.97
N PRO A 174 -0.23 -26.40 -25.27
CA PRO A 174 0.67 -26.82 -26.35
C PRO A 174 0.28 -26.32 -27.75
N ASN A 175 -0.97 -25.90 -27.95
CA ASN A 175 -1.44 -25.38 -29.24
C ASN A 175 -1.02 -23.92 -29.48
N LEU A 176 -0.44 -23.24 -28.48
CA LEU A 176 -0.04 -21.84 -28.59
C LEU A 176 0.84 -21.61 -29.83
N SER A 177 0.31 -20.84 -30.75
CA SER A 177 0.86 -20.54 -32.06
C SER A 177 1.10 -19.03 -32.18
N PHE A 178 2.09 -18.64 -32.97
CA PHE A 178 2.43 -17.22 -33.19
C PHE A 178 2.56 -16.40 -31.90
N GLU A 179 3.07 -17.03 -30.84
CA GLU A 179 3.25 -16.47 -29.48
C GLU A 179 1.97 -16.08 -28.72
N ARG A 180 0.85 -15.83 -29.42
CA ARG A 180 -0.36 -15.22 -28.84
C ARG A 180 -1.69 -15.85 -29.26
N VAL A 181 -1.68 -16.87 -30.11
CA VAL A 181 -2.89 -17.46 -30.69
C VAL A 181 -3.09 -18.89 -30.15
N ILE A 182 -4.24 -19.17 -29.54
CA ILE A 182 -4.64 -20.53 -29.14
C ILE A 182 -5.70 -21.04 -30.12
N PRO A 183 -5.34 -21.91 -31.08
CA PRO A 183 -6.29 -22.63 -31.90
C PRO A 183 -6.86 -23.84 -31.15
N TRP A 184 -8.15 -24.09 -31.37
CA TRP A 184 -8.83 -25.25 -30.81
C TRP A 184 -9.95 -25.75 -31.74
N GLU A 185 -9.91 -27.04 -32.04
CA GLU A 185 -11.04 -27.77 -32.63
C GLU A 185 -11.87 -28.37 -31.48
N ALA A 186 -12.87 -27.63 -31.03
CA ALA A 186 -13.74 -28.06 -29.95
C ALA A 186 -14.62 -29.23 -30.44
N PRO A 187 -14.65 -30.37 -29.71
CA PRO A 187 -15.52 -31.51 -30.07
C PRO A 187 -17.00 -31.16 -29.99
N ALA A 188 -17.87 -32.02 -30.53
CA ALA A 188 -19.32 -31.86 -30.38
C ALA A 188 -19.74 -31.75 -28.91
N GLY A 189 -20.51 -30.71 -28.57
CA GLY A 189 -20.95 -30.45 -27.20
C GLY A 189 -20.81 -28.97 -26.80
N LYS A 190 -21.18 -28.67 -25.55
CA LYS A 190 -21.05 -27.33 -24.97
C LYS A 190 -19.80 -27.26 -24.11
N TRP A 191 -18.92 -26.33 -24.43
CA TRP A 191 -17.62 -26.21 -23.80
C TRP A 191 -17.37 -24.82 -23.21
N ARG A 192 -16.48 -24.79 -22.23
CA ARG A 192 -15.86 -23.60 -21.69
C ARG A 192 -14.37 -23.61 -22.03
N LEU A 193 -13.94 -22.58 -22.76
CA LEU A 193 -12.52 -22.26 -22.96
C LEU A 193 -12.06 -21.32 -21.84
N LEU A 194 -11.05 -21.75 -21.09
CA LEU A 194 -10.43 -21.01 -20.00
C LEU A 194 -9.07 -20.50 -20.49
N TYR A 195 -8.98 -19.20 -20.77
CA TYR A 195 -7.77 -18.58 -21.27
C TYR A 195 -7.12 -17.70 -20.20
N PHE A 196 -5.93 -18.07 -19.76
CA PHE A 196 -5.21 -17.40 -18.69
C PHE A 196 -4.21 -16.41 -19.29
N LEU A 197 -4.43 -15.14 -19.00
CA LEU A 197 -3.69 -14.02 -19.56
C LEU A 197 -2.94 -13.28 -18.48
N GLU A 198 -1.66 -13.06 -18.69
CA GLU A 198 -0.86 -12.14 -17.90
C GLU A 198 -0.88 -10.75 -18.54
N LYS A 199 -1.13 -9.72 -17.73
CA LYS A 199 -1.18 -8.31 -18.14
C LYS A 199 -0.31 -7.46 -17.23
N GLU A 200 0.22 -6.38 -17.79
CA GLU A 200 1.09 -5.42 -17.09
C GLU A 200 0.29 -4.20 -16.61
N VAL A 201 0.70 -3.64 -15.47
CA VAL A 201 0.14 -2.43 -14.87
C VAL A 201 1.22 -1.36 -14.85
N PRO A 202 1.33 -0.53 -15.92
CA PRO A 202 2.52 0.28 -16.20
C PRO A 202 2.73 1.46 -15.25
N TYR A 203 1.90 1.58 -14.22
CA TYR A 203 1.94 2.66 -13.23
C TYR A 203 2.31 2.18 -11.82
N TYR A 204 2.48 0.87 -11.59
CA TYR A 204 2.87 0.32 -10.29
C TYR A 204 3.94 -0.77 -10.42
N ILE A 205 4.69 -1.03 -9.35
CA ILE A 205 5.79 -1.99 -9.32
C ILE A 205 5.34 -3.41 -8.98
N ASP A 206 6.05 -4.42 -9.47
CA ASP A 206 5.87 -5.81 -9.04
C ASP A 206 6.47 -5.99 -7.63
N THR A 207 5.66 -5.75 -6.60
CA THR A 207 6.08 -5.88 -5.19
C THR A 207 6.41 -7.32 -4.79
N LEU A 208 6.09 -8.31 -5.63
CA LEU A 208 6.45 -9.73 -5.43
C LEU A 208 7.85 -10.04 -6.00
N ASP A 209 8.43 -9.14 -6.80
CA ASP A 209 9.82 -9.20 -7.24
C ASP A 209 10.71 -8.42 -6.26
N PRO A 210 11.70 -9.06 -5.60
CA PRO A 210 12.58 -8.35 -4.67
C PRO A 210 13.39 -7.21 -5.32
N GLU A 211 13.67 -7.29 -6.63
CA GLU A 211 14.40 -6.24 -7.34
C GLU A 211 13.62 -4.92 -7.32
N SER A 212 12.28 -4.97 -7.38
CA SER A 212 11.41 -3.79 -7.34
C SER A 212 11.61 -2.97 -6.06
N THR A 213 11.56 -3.64 -4.89
CA THR A 213 11.75 -2.96 -3.60
C THR A 213 13.19 -2.49 -3.43
N GLU A 214 14.18 -3.23 -3.94
CA GLU A 214 15.59 -2.79 -3.93
C GLU A 214 15.77 -1.49 -4.72
N LYS A 215 15.22 -1.41 -5.93
CA LYS A 215 15.27 -0.19 -6.75
C LYS A 215 14.47 0.95 -6.16
N PHE A 216 13.36 0.68 -5.49
CA PHE A 216 12.64 1.68 -4.72
C PHE A 216 13.52 2.25 -3.59
N ILE A 217 14.14 1.40 -2.76
CA ILE A 217 15.07 1.80 -1.69
C ILE A 217 16.26 2.61 -2.23
N GLU A 218 16.87 2.19 -3.34
CA GLU A 218 17.98 2.92 -3.99
C GLU A 218 17.57 4.35 -4.41
N ILE A 219 16.36 4.52 -4.96
CA ILE A 219 15.87 5.81 -5.48
C ILE A 219 15.38 6.73 -4.35
N THR A 220 14.86 6.17 -3.25
CA THR A 220 14.29 6.95 -2.14
C THR A 220 15.18 6.91 -0.91
N HIS A 221 15.11 5.81 -0.16
CA HIS A 221 15.70 5.61 1.16
C HIS A 221 17.21 5.90 1.22
N GLU A 222 17.99 5.36 0.29
CA GLU A 222 19.45 5.61 0.23
C GLU A 222 19.77 7.08 -0.06
N ARG A 223 18.94 7.77 -0.86
CA ARG A 223 19.13 9.18 -1.17
C ARG A 223 18.76 10.09 -0.02
N TYR A 224 17.70 9.77 0.74
CA TYR A 224 17.40 10.44 2.00
C TYR A 224 18.54 10.27 2.99
N LYS A 225 19.02 9.04 3.19
CA LYS A 225 20.18 8.75 4.05
C LYS A 225 21.41 9.57 3.64
N ALA A 226 21.75 9.58 2.36
CA ALA A 226 22.89 10.33 1.85
C ALA A 226 22.74 11.85 2.04
N ALA A 227 21.55 12.40 1.78
CA ALA A 227 21.27 13.82 1.92
C ALA A 227 21.32 14.29 3.38
N VAL A 228 20.71 13.51 4.28
CA VAL A 228 20.59 13.83 5.72
C VAL A 228 21.93 13.61 6.45
N GLY A 229 22.68 12.59 6.08
CA GLY A 229 24.00 12.31 6.65
C GLY A 229 23.95 12.01 8.15
N LYS A 230 24.70 12.77 8.95
CA LYS A 230 24.89 12.52 10.39
C LYS A 230 23.62 12.64 11.24
N ASP A 231 22.60 13.32 10.73
CA ASP A 231 21.34 13.53 11.43
C ASP A 231 20.30 12.41 11.12
N PHE A 232 20.69 11.42 10.31
CA PHE A 232 19.89 10.24 9.99
C PHE A 232 19.84 9.30 11.20
N GLY A 233 18.65 8.77 11.53
CA GLY A 233 18.43 8.01 12.77
C GLY A 233 18.39 8.87 14.05
N THR A 234 18.51 10.20 13.92
CA THR A 234 18.41 11.11 15.08
C THR A 234 17.35 12.19 14.89
N ILE A 235 17.46 13.04 13.87
CA ILE A 235 16.41 14.02 13.52
C ILE A 235 15.44 13.43 12.51
N VAL A 236 15.91 12.49 11.69
CA VAL A 236 15.08 11.68 10.79
C VAL A 236 14.95 10.29 11.38
N PRO A 237 13.90 10.03 12.18
CA PRO A 237 13.81 8.80 12.95
C PRO A 237 13.26 7.62 12.17
N GLY A 238 12.59 7.83 11.04
CA GLY A 238 11.93 6.74 10.34
C GLY A 238 11.18 7.13 9.07
N PHE A 239 10.64 6.08 8.44
CA PHE A 239 9.92 6.11 7.18
C PHE A 239 8.48 5.63 7.36
N TYR A 240 7.57 6.28 6.63
CA TYR A 240 6.18 5.93 6.47
C TYR A 240 5.95 5.36 5.07
N THR A 241 5.37 4.18 4.99
CA THR A 241 4.90 3.56 3.75
C THR A 241 3.38 3.59 3.71
N ASP A 242 2.80 3.90 2.55
CA ASP A 242 1.37 4.14 2.41
C ASP A 242 0.77 3.27 1.31
N GLU A 243 -0.21 2.48 1.73
CA GLU A 243 -0.98 1.56 0.89
C GLU A 243 -0.13 0.77 -0.14
N PRO A 244 1.03 0.18 0.18
CA PRO A 244 1.66 -0.70 -0.79
C PRO A 244 0.78 -1.95 -0.96
N ALA A 245 0.69 -2.51 -2.17
CA ALA A 245 -0.16 -3.67 -2.45
C ALA A 245 0.51 -4.72 -3.33
N MET A 246 0.00 -5.96 -3.30
CA MET A 246 0.42 -6.99 -4.26
C MET A 246 -0.06 -6.67 -5.68
N HIS A 247 -1.18 -5.94 -5.82
CA HIS A 247 -1.63 -5.43 -7.11
C HIS A 247 -2.61 -4.25 -7.00
N TYR A 248 -2.60 -3.37 -8.02
CA TYR A 248 -3.36 -2.11 -8.09
C TYR A 248 -4.33 -2.01 -9.29
N TYR A 249 -4.81 -3.14 -9.81
CA TYR A 249 -5.73 -3.17 -10.98
C TYR A 249 -7.08 -3.78 -10.63
N HIS A 250 -8.16 -3.00 -10.81
CA HIS A 250 -9.54 -3.40 -10.57
C HIS A 250 -9.73 -4.11 -9.20
N VAL A 251 -9.05 -3.62 -8.16
CA VAL A 251 -9.10 -4.22 -6.83
C VAL A 251 -10.43 -3.97 -6.12
N GLY A 252 -11.10 -2.87 -6.41
CA GLY A 252 -12.36 -2.46 -5.77
C GLY A 252 -13.64 -3.11 -6.34
N ILE A 253 -13.53 -4.08 -7.26
CA ILE A 253 -14.68 -4.80 -7.83
C ILE A 253 -14.39 -6.31 -7.89
N ASP A 254 -15.46 -7.11 -7.86
CA ASP A 254 -15.36 -8.54 -8.15
C ASP A 254 -15.05 -8.77 -9.63
N ASN A 255 -14.01 -9.57 -9.90
CA ASN A 255 -13.58 -9.93 -11.25
C ASN A 255 -12.69 -11.19 -11.22
N TYR A 256 -12.20 -11.58 -12.40
CA TYR A 256 -11.32 -12.74 -12.60
C TYR A 256 -9.82 -12.39 -12.58
N VAL A 257 -9.44 -11.33 -11.88
CA VAL A 257 -8.05 -10.90 -11.71
C VAL A 257 -7.51 -11.35 -10.36
N VAL A 258 -6.27 -11.85 -10.34
CA VAL A 258 -5.50 -12.13 -9.11
C VAL A 258 -4.09 -11.51 -9.20
N PRO A 259 -3.45 -11.19 -8.05
CA PRO A 259 -2.06 -10.74 -8.04
C PRO A 259 -1.14 -11.74 -8.73
N TRP A 260 -0.15 -11.24 -9.45
CA TRP A 260 0.75 -12.07 -10.24
C TRP A 260 2.14 -11.46 -10.36
N SER A 261 3.12 -12.30 -10.66
CA SER A 261 4.48 -11.90 -10.98
C SER A 261 4.97 -12.71 -12.17
N LYS A 262 5.90 -12.15 -12.95
CA LYS A 262 6.56 -12.87 -14.04
C LYS A 262 7.23 -14.17 -13.55
N GLN A 263 7.64 -14.19 -12.29
CA GLN A 263 8.32 -15.33 -11.66
C GLN A 263 7.35 -16.26 -10.91
N MET A 264 6.02 -16.07 -11.01
CA MET A 264 5.04 -16.75 -10.14
C MET A 264 5.16 -18.27 -10.12
N PHE A 265 5.34 -18.93 -11.28
CA PHE A 265 5.49 -20.39 -11.31
C PHE A 265 6.75 -20.89 -10.58
N LYS A 266 7.83 -20.11 -10.64
CA LYS A 266 9.06 -20.43 -9.90
C LYS A 266 8.83 -20.24 -8.41
N ILE A 267 8.33 -19.07 -8.01
CA ILE A 267 8.02 -18.72 -6.61
C ILE A 267 7.11 -19.78 -5.98
N PHE A 268 6.01 -20.12 -6.66
CA PHE A 268 5.05 -21.11 -6.17
C PHE A 268 5.68 -22.49 -6.01
N ARG A 269 6.43 -22.97 -7.00
CA ARG A 269 7.05 -24.29 -6.96
C ARG A 269 8.08 -24.41 -5.85
N GLU A 270 8.92 -23.39 -5.67
CA GLU A 270 9.91 -23.33 -4.59
C GLU A 270 9.26 -23.37 -3.22
N ARG A 271 8.13 -22.68 -3.04
CA ARG A 271 7.43 -22.59 -1.75
C ARG A 271 6.51 -23.79 -1.45
N ARG A 272 5.87 -24.37 -2.46
CA ARG A 272 4.79 -25.36 -2.31
C ARG A 272 5.17 -26.77 -2.79
N GLY A 273 6.23 -26.90 -3.59
CA GLY A 273 6.75 -28.19 -4.03
C GLY A 273 6.01 -28.85 -5.20
N TYR A 274 5.11 -28.13 -5.89
CA TYR A 274 4.42 -28.63 -7.08
C TYR A 274 4.19 -27.53 -8.13
N ASP A 275 3.88 -27.92 -9.37
CA ASP A 275 3.61 -26.98 -10.46
C ASP A 275 2.17 -26.46 -10.39
N LEU A 276 2.02 -25.12 -10.37
CA LEU A 276 0.71 -24.46 -10.33
C LEU A 276 -0.02 -24.53 -11.68
N ARG A 277 0.70 -24.64 -12.81
CA ARG A 277 0.11 -24.46 -14.15
C ARG A 277 -1.11 -25.36 -14.43
N PRO A 278 -1.10 -26.68 -14.13
CA PRO A 278 -2.26 -27.55 -14.36
C PRO A 278 -3.47 -27.20 -13.48
N TYR A 279 -3.27 -26.37 -12.46
CA TYR A 279 -4.25 -26.04 -11.43
C TYR A 279 -4.74 -24.59 -11.50
N LEU A 280 -4.34 -23.81 -12.51
CA LEU A 280 -4.85 -22.45 -12.70
C LEU A 280 -6.39 -22.37 -12.71
N PRO A 281 -7.14 -23.32 -13.32
CA PRO A 281 -8.61 -23.33 -13.21
C PRO A 281 -9.13 -23.39 -11.78
N ALA A 282 -8.42 -24.04 -10.84
CA ALA A 282 -8.85 -24.13 -9.45
C ALA A 282 -8.86 -22.76 -8.74
N LEU A 283 -8.15 -21.75 -9.25
CA LEU A 283 -8.18 -20.39 -8.70
C LEU A 283 -9.54 -19.71 -8.91
N TYR A 284 -10.32 -20.16 -9.91
CA TYR A 284 -11.56 -19.50 -10.34
C TYR A 284 -12.79 -20.42 -10.33
N ALA A 285 -12.59 -21.72 -10.57
CA ALA A 285 -13.64 -22.73 -10.61
C ALA A 285 -13.38 -23.85 -9.59
N ASN A 286 -14.36 -24.72 -9.41
CA ASN A 286 -14.25 -25.91 -8.57
C ASN A 286 -13.60 -27.06 -9.34
N MET A 287 -12.54 -27.67 -8.79
CA MET A 287 -11.83 -28.86 -9.28
C MET A 287 -11.88 -30.01 -8.26
N GLY A 288 -12.93 -30.06 -7.44
CA GLY A 288 -13.12 -31.09 -6.43
C GLY A 288 -12.29 -30.85 -5.17
N GLU A 289 -11.88 -31.94 -4.50
CA GLU A 289 -11.29 -31.91 -3.16
C GLU A 289 -10.01 -31.06 -3.04
N LYS A 290 -9.23 -30.94 -4.13
CA LYS A 290 -7.97 -30.18 -4.13
C LYS A 290 -8.17 -28.66 -4.22
N THR A 291 -9.36 -28.19 -4.61
CA THR A 291 -9.62 -26.77 -4.91
C THR A 291 -9.27 -25.86 -3.73
N ALA A 292 -9.77 -26.18 -2.54
CA ALA A 292 -9.55 -25.38 -1.34
C ALA A 292 -8.06 -25.32 -0.99
N GLN A 293 -7.37 -26.45 -1.07
CA GLN A 293 -5.93 -26.52 -0.80
C GLN A 293 -5.11 -25.72 -1.80
N ILE A 294 -5.43 -25.80 -3.10
CA ILE A 294 -4.73 -25.04 -4.15
C ILE A 294 -4.92 -23.53 -3.95
N ARG A 295 -6.14 -23.08 -3.68
CA ARG A 295 -6.41 -21.65 -3.41
C ARG A 295 -5.67 -21.18 -2.16
N TYR A 296 -5.68 -21.99 -1.10
CA TYR A 296 -4.91 -21.71 0.11
C TYR A 296 -3.41 -21.60 -0.19
N ASP A 297 -2.84 -22.56 -0.90
CA ASP A 297 -1.42 -22.55 -1.25
C ASP A 297 -1.04 -21.37 -2.15
N PHE A 298 -1.91 -20.96 -3.06
CA PHE A 298 -1.72 -19.78 -3.89
C PHE A 298 -1.66 -18.50 -3.06
N TRP A 299 -2.69 -18.22 -2.25
CA TRP A 299 -2.73 -17.03 -1.41
C TRP A 299 -1.65 -17.05 -0.32
N ARG A 300 -1.32 -18.22 0.25
CA ARG A 300 -0.20 -18.36 1.17
C ARG A 300 1.14 -18.03 0.50
N THR A 301 1.34 -18.46 -0.74
CA THR A 301 2.56 -18.17 -1.53
C THR A 301 2.69 -16.68 -1.77
N LEU A 302 1.61 -16.03 -2.23
CA LEU A 302 1.56 -14.58 -2.42
C LEU A 302 1.89 -13.83 -1.14
N THR A 303 1.24 -14.20 -0.04
CA THR A 303 1.46 -13.56 1.25
C THR A 303 2.88 -13.71 1.78
N GLU A 304 3.44 -14.93 1.74
CA GLU A 304 4.81 -15.13 2.20
C GLU A 304 5.81 -14.41 1.31
N GLN A 305 5.60 -14.41 0.00
CA GLN A 305 6.45 -13.69 -0.94
C GLN A 305 6.43 -12.19 -0.66
N TYR A 306 5.24 -11.57 -0.60
CA TYR A 306 5.10 -10.14 -0.41
C TYR A 306 5.63 -9.66 0.95
N ALA A 307 5.43 -10.45 2.01
CA ALA A 307 6.01 -10.18 3.32
C ALA A 307 7.54 -10.12 3.26
N GLU A 308 8.17 -11.03 2.53
CA GLU A 308 9.63 -11.08 2.39
C GLU A 308 10.19 -10.00 1.47
N THR A 309 9.56 -9.76 0.31
CA THR A 309 10.09 -8.87 -0.74
C THR A 309 9.84 -7.40 -0.49
N TYR A 310 8.75 -7.04 0.20
CA TYR A 310 8.42 -5.65 0.47
C TYR A 310 8.68 -5.30 1.95
N TYR A 311 7.83 -5.80 2.85
CA TYR A 311 7.83 -5.35 4.26
C TYR A 311 9.08 -5.75 5.02
N LYS A 312 9.50 -7.02 4.94
CA LYS A 312 10.71 -7.47 5.61
C LYS A 312 11.95 -6.78 5.02
N ARG A 313 12.00 -6.60 3.70
CA ARG A 313 13.12 -5.90 3.04
C ARG A 313 13.26 -4.45 3.53
N LEU A 314 12.16 -3.70 3.59
CA LEU A 314 12.15 -2.34 4.14
C LEU A 314 12.51 -2.33 5.64
N ARG A 315 11.96 -3.27 6.41
CA ARG A 315 12.30 -3.43 7.83
C ARG A 315 13.79 -3.71 8.04
N ASP A 316 14.36 -4.67 7.32
CA ASP A 316 15.79 -5.02 7.40
C ASP A 316 16.67 -3.81 7.03
N TRP A 317 16.27 -3.05 6.01
CA TRP A 317 16.97 -1.82 5.64
C TRP A 317 16.89 -0.76 6.76
N CYS A 318 15.70 -0.57 7.35
CA CYS A 318 15.52 0.36 8.45
C CYS A 318 16.36 -0.03 9.68
N ASP A 319 16.34 -1.30 10.06
CA ASP A 319 17.14 -1.87 11.16
C ASP A 319 18.64 -1.65 10.92
N ALA A 320 19.13 -1.94 9.70
CA ALA A 320 20.53 -1.77 9.34
C ALA A 320 21.00 -0.30 9.36
N ASN A 321 20.08 0.65 9.28
CA ASN A 321 20.37 2.07 9.26
C ASN A 321 19.91 2.82 10.52
N GLY A 322 19.41 2.10 11.54
CA GLY A 322 19.01 2.69 12.81
C GLY A 322 17.81 3.64 12.71
N VAL A 323 16.88 3.36 11.80
CA VAL A 323 15.64 4.13 11.60
C VAL A 323 14.41 3.22 11.75
N LEU A 324 13.25 3.83 11.94
CA LEU A 324 11.98 3.17 12.16
C LEU A 324 11.19 3.00 10.87
N PHE A 325 10.30 2.02 10.89
CA PHE A 325 9.42 1.68 9.77
C PHE A 325 7.98 1.64 10.28
N THR A 326 7.12 2.45 9.68
CA THR A 326 5.69 2.57 10.00
C THR A 326 4.89 2.76 8.72
N GLY A 327 3.56 2.74 8.82
CA GLY A 327 2.68 2.91 7.68
C GLY A 327 1.38 2.14 7.87
N HIS A 328 0.60 2.01 6.81
CA HIS A 328 -0.55 1.10 6.77
C HIS A 328 -0.70 0.43 5.41
N LEU A 329 -1.73 -0.40 5.25
CA LEU A 329 -1.96 -1.26 4.10
C LEU A 329 -3.22 -0.83 3.35
N LEU A 330 -3.39 -1.32 2.12
CA LEU A 330 -4.57 -1.01 1.33
C LEU A 330 -5.78 -1.87 1.75
N PHE A 331 -6.94 -1.24 1.92
CA PHE A 331 -8.25 -1.89 2.18
C PHE A 331 -8.38 -2.71 3.46
N GLU A 332 -7.56 -2.43 4.46
CA GLU A 332 -7.56 -3.06 5.77
C GLU A 332 -8.89 -2.96 6.54
N GLU A 333 -9.78 -2.05 6.14
CA GLU A 333 -11.14 -1.90 6.68
C GLU A 333 -12.10 -2.98 6.19
N TRP A 334 -11.82 -3.62 5.05
CA TRP A 334 -12.72 -4.59 4.43
C TRP A 334 -12.09 -5.97 4.33
N LEU A 335 -12.57 -6.90 5.17
CA LEU A 335 -12.04 -8.28 5.27
C LEU A 335 -11.87 -8.98 3.91
N ARG A 336 -12.85 -8.79 3.02
CA ARG A 336 -12.81 -9.38 1.67
C ARG A 336 -11.83 -8.68 0.75
N MET A 337 -11.76 -7.35 0.79
CA MET A 337 -10.92 -6.59 -0.14
C MET A 337 -9.45 -6.73 0.22
N HIS A 338 -9.08 -6.66 1.50
CA HIS A 338 -7.70 -6.91 1.89
C HIS A 338 -7.28 -8.35 1.58
N ALA A 339 -8.14 -9.36 1.78
CA ALA A 339 -7.74 -10.75 1.46
C ALA A 339 -7.40 -10.92 -0.03
N ARG A 340 -8.04 -10.14 -0.91
CA ARG A 340 -7.81 -10.11 -2.35
C ARG A 340 -6.59 -9.27 -2.74
N CYS A 341 -6.34 -8.16 -2.05
CA CYS A 341 -5.29 -7.21 -2.42
C CYS A 341 -3.96 -7.47 -1.70
N GLU A 342 -4.06 -7.83 -0.42
CA GLU A 342 -2.98 -7.99 0.55
C GLU A 342 -2.81 -9.45 0.98
N GLY A 343 -3.87 -10.26 1.10
CA GLY A 343 -3.78 -11.60 1.68
C GLY A 343 -3.81 -11.54 3.21
N ASN A 344 -2.85 -12.11 3.93
CA ASN A 344 -2.85 -12.08 5.40
C ASN A 344 -2.05 -10.89 5.98
N LEU A 345 -2.75 -9.84 6.40
CA LEU A 345 -2.17 -8.59 6.94
C LEU A 345 -1.23 -8.81 8.13
N PHE A 346 -1.49 -9.80 8.99
CA PHE A 346 -0.64 -10.05 10.16
C PHE A 346 0.78 -10.51 9.77
N LYS A 347 0.97 -11.02 8.55
CA LYS A 347 2.30 -11.36 8.03
C LYS A 347 3.13 -10.14 7.67
N TYR A 348 2.49 -9.00 7.44
CA TYR A 348 3.13 -7.74 7.08
C TYR A 348 3.30 -6.83 8.29
N LEU A 349 2.24 -6.68 9.07
CA LEU A 349 2.21 -5.81 10.26
C LEU A 349 3.30 -6.17 11.29
N GLN A 350 3.67 -7.45 11.42
CA GLN A 350 4.78 -7.87 12.28
C GLN A 350 6.15 -7.27 11.91
N HIS A 351 6.31 -6.78 10.68
CA HIS A 351 7.55 -6.16 10.20
C HIS A 351 7.59 -4.66 10.48
N MET A 352 6.49 -4.02 10.85
CA MET A 352 6.48 -2.61 11.23
C MET A 352 7.03 -2.42 12.65
N HIS A 353 7.82 -1.38 12.85
CA HIS A 353 8.26 -0.95 14.19
C HIS A 353 7.12 -0.31 14.96
N ILE A 354 6.33 0.51 14.26
CA ILE A 354 5.09 1.10 14.72
C ILE A 354 4.02 0.62 13.76
N ILE A 355 3.08 -0.16 14.26
CA ILE A 355 1.94 -0.59 13.46
C ILE A 355 1.04 0.62 13.21
N GLY A 356 0.65 0.84 11.97
CA GLY A 356 -0.33 1.84 11.59
C GLY A 356 -1.57 1.24 10.95
N VAL A 357 -2.64 2.02 10.96
CA VAL A 357 -3.89 1.79 10.24
C VAL A 357 -4.40 3.11 9.66
N ASP A 358 -5.46 3.07 8.85
CA ASP A 358 -6.15 4.25 8.32
C ASP A 358 -7.60 4.39 8.82
N HIS A 359 -8.06 5.64 8.87
CA HIS A 359 -9.45 6.02 9.13
C HIS A 359 -9.74 7.38 8.50
N LEU A 360 -10.09 7.36 7.21
CA LEU A 360 -10.16 8.57 6.40
C LEU A 360 -11.42 9.41 6.68
N TYR A 361 -12.59 8.78 6.63
CA TYR A 361 -13.86 9.50 6.53
C TYR A 361 -14.43 9.94 7.89
N PRO A 362 -15.25 11.01 7.95
CA PRO A 362 -15.87 11.49 9.18
C PRO A 362 -17.06 10.62 9.63
N LYS A 363 -16.81 9.33 9.82
CA LYS A 363 -17.75 8.34 10.35
C LYS A 363 -17.08 7.58 11.49
N ILE A 364 -17.87 6.82 12.24
CA ILE A 364 -17.35 5.88 13.23
C ILE A 364 -18.13 4.58 13.10
N GLY A 365 -17.57 3.50 13.63
CA GLY A 365 -18.26 2.22 13.71
C GLY A 365 -19.47 2.26 14.61
N THR A 366 -20.55 1.69 14.09
CA THR A 366 -21.84 1.53 14.77
C THR A 366 -22.39 0.14 14.49
N ALA A 367 -23.54 -0.21 15.07
CA ALA A 367 -24.22 -1.45 14.73
C ALA A 367 -24.63 -1.53 13.24
N GLN A 368 -24.83 -0.38 12.59
CA GLN A 368 -25.19 -0.28 11.17
C GLN A 368 -23.96 -0.20 10.27
N GLU A 369 -22.82 0.25 10.80
CA GLU A 369 -21.54 0.41 10.09
C GLU A 369 -20.44 -0.37 10.81
N PRO A 370 -20.56 -1.71 10.94
CA PRO A 370 -19.63 -2.50 11.75
C PRO A 370 -18.25 -2.65 11.11
N ASP A 371 -18.15 -2.48 9.79
CA ASP A 371 -16.91 -2.56 9.01
C ASP A 371 -15.89 -1.50 9.42
N GLN A 372 -16.35 -0.34 9.87
CA GLN A 372 -15.48 0.72 10.36
C GLN A 372 -14.60 0.25 11.53
N HIS A 373 -15.04 -0.72 12.33
CA HIS A 373 -14.22 -1.23 13.43
C HIS A 373 -13.03 -2.09 12.98
N VAL A 374 -13.04 -2.59 11.74
CA VAL A 374 -12.16 -3.69 11.30
C VAL A 374 -10.69 -3.28 11.30
N ALA A 375 -10.32 -2.19 10.62
CA ALA A 375 -8.93 -1.76 10.50
C ALA A 375 -8.29 -1.56 11.89
N MET A 376 -8.91 -0.74 12.75
CA MET A 376 -8.39 -0.51 14.11
C MET A 376 -8.37 -1.78 14.96
N LYS A 377 -9.32 -2.71 14.79
CA LYS A 377 -9.26 -3.99 15.51
C LYS A 377 -8.16 -4.90 14.99
N ILE A 378 -7.88 -4.91 13.69
CA ILE A 378 -6.73 -5.61 13.12
C ILE A 378 -5.43 -5.00 13.64
N GLY A 379 -5.27 -3.68 13.51
CA GLY A 379 -4.08 -2.95 13.96
C GLY A 379 -3.81 -3.11 15.46
N SER A 380 -4.81 -2.92 16.32
CA SER A 380 -4.66 -3.11 17.77
C SER A 380 -4.33 -4.55 18.15
N SER A 381 -4.92 -5.54 17.46
CA SER A 381 -4.59 -6.94 17.70
C SER A 381 -3.16 -7.25 17.27
N ALA A 382 -2.73 -6.77 16.11
CA ALA A 382 -1.36 -6.91 15.64
C ALA A 382 -0.37 -6.23 16.60
N ALA A 383 -0.70 -5.04 17.09
CA ALA A 383 0.15 -4.30 18.03
C ALA A 383 0.37 -5.09 19.33
N HIS A 384 -0.70 -5.64 19.90
CA HIS A 384 -0.61 -6.51 21.07
C HIS A 384 0.14 -7.81 20.80
N HIS A 385 -0.02 -8.43 19.62
CA HIS A 385 0.66 -9.68 19.27
C HIS A 385 2.15 -9.51 19.00
N PHE A 386 2.55 -8.42 18.36
CA PHE A 386 3.91 -8.21 17.87
C PHE A 386 4.71 -7.21 18.72
N GLY A 387 4.12 -6.69 19.80
CA GLY A 387 4.83 -5.86 20.78
C GLY A 387 4.97 -4.39 20.37
N SER A 388 4.20 -3.92 19.38
CA SER A 388 4.13 -2.48 19.08
C SER A 388 3.37 -1.77 20.21
N THR A 389 4.07 -0.93 20.98
CA THR A 389 3.44 -0.13 22.05
C THR A 389 2.58 1.00 21.49
N ARG A 390 2.81 1.35 20.22
CA ARG A 390 2.07 2.38 19.48
C ARG A 390 1.19 1.74 18.42
N LEU A 391 -0.01 2.29 18.27
CA LEU A 391 -0.85 2.10 17.10
C LEU A 391 -1.05 3.47 16.48
N LEU A 392 -0.41 3.68 15.33
CA LEU A 392 -0.60 4.85 14.50
C LEU A 392 -1.94 4.74 13.78
N CYS A 393 -2.67 5.84 13.65
CA CYS A 393 -3.79 5.93 12.73
C CYS A 393 -3.63 7.15 11.84
N GLU A 394 -3.57 6.94 10.53
CA GLU A 394 -3.82 7.98 9.55
C GLU A 394 -5.28 8.37 9.61
N SER A 395 -5.54 9.56 10.13
CA SER A 395 -6.89 9.99 10.41
C SER A 395 -7.25 11.25 9.65
N MET A 396 -8.56 11.43 9.44
CA MET A 396 -9.15 12.65 8.89
C MET A 396 -8.90 12.85 7.39
N GLY A 397 -8.42 11.83 6.67
CA GLY A 397 -8.09 11.86 5.24
C GLY A 397 -9.26 12.12 4.29
N GLY A 398 -10.50 12.04 4.76
CA GLY A 398 -11.75 12.33 4.04
C GLY A 398 -12.58 13.45 4.68
N THR A 399 -11.99 14.25 5.57
CA THR A 399 -12.66 15.43 6.14
C THR A 399 -12.62 16.61 5.19
N TYR A 400 -13.52 17.59 5.35
CA TYR A 400 -13.57 18.78 4.51
C TYR A 400 -13.22 20.05 5.30
N TRP A 401 -13.27 21.22 4.66
CA TRP A 401 -13.06 22.53 5.30
C TRP A 401 -14.02 22.81 6.48
N ASP A 402 -15.12 22.07 6.59
CA ASP A 402 -16.07 22.13 7.70
C ASP A 402 -15.62 21.37 8.95
N CYS A 403 -14.44 20.73 8.93
CA CYS A 403 -13.92 19.98 10.07
C CYS A 403 -13.69 20.90 11.29
N THR A 404 -14.32 20.55 12.41
CA THR A 404 -14.21 21.26 13.69
C THR A 404 -13.39 20.43 14.68
N LEU A 405 -12.83 21.09 15.71
CA LEU A 405 -12.18 20.39 16.83
C LEU A 405 -13.14 19.41 17.56
N GLU A 406 -14.44 19.71 17.57
CA GLU A 406 -15.46 18.81 18.11
C GLU A 406 -15.57 17.52 17.29
N ARG A 407 -15.58 17.63 15.95
CA ARG A 407 -15.56 16.45 15.06
C ARG A 407 -14.28 15.65 15.22
N MET A 408 -13.14 16.34 15.33
CA MET A 408 -11.84 15.69 15.57
C MET A 408 -11.87 14.89 16.86
N LYS A 409 -12.39 15.47 17.95
CA LYS A 409 -12.57 14.80 19.24
C LYS A 409 -13.50 13.59 19.14
N TRP A 410 -14.61 13.70 18.40
CA TRP A 410 -15.57 12.61 18.27
C TRP A 410 -14.96 11.37 17.60
N MET A 411 -14.23 11.54 16.49
CA MET A 411 -13.57 10.43 15.80
C MET A 411 -12.40 9.86 16.61
N THR A 412 -11.51 10.73 17.11
CA THR A 412 -10.34 10.30 17.91
C THR A 412 -10.73 9.55 19.17
N ASN A 413 -11.80 9.95 19.85
CA ASN A 413 -12.31 9.22 21.00
C ASN A 413 -12.67 7.77 20.65
N TRP A 414 -13.25 7.55 19.48
CA TRP A 414 -13.62 6.21 19.02
C TRP A 414 -12.38 5.39 18.61
N GLU A 415 -11.45 6.00 17.87
CA GLU A 415 -10.15 5.40 17.52
C GLU A 415 -9.38 4.97 18.78
N TYR A 416 -9.31 5.83 19.80
CA TYR A 416 -8.64 5.55 21.08
C TYR A 416 -9.27 4.38 21.84
N VAL A 417 -10.59 4.26 21.84
CA VAL A 417 -11.29 3.10 22.45
C VAL A 417 -10.94 1.80 21.74
N LEU A 418 -10.60 1.85 20.45
CA LEU A 418 -10.21 0.68 19.66
C LEU A 418 -8.70 0.37 19.74
N GLY A 419 -7.91 1.20 20.43
CA GLY A 419 -6.50 0.96 20.72
C GLY A 419 -5.52 1.89 20.01
N VAL A 420 -6.00 2.83 19.18
CA VAL A 420 -5.13 3.86 18.59
C VAL A 420 -4.55 4.70 19.72
N ASN A 421 -3.27 5.06 19.63
CA ASN A 421 -2.64 5.92 20.63
C ASN A 421 -1.58 6.85 20.04
N LEU A 422 -1.33 6.78 18.73
CA LEU A 422 -0.55 7.73 17.95
C LEU A 422 -1.43 8.24 16.81
N PHE A 423 -1.80 9.51 16.86
CA PHE A 423 -2.68 10.12 15.88
C PHE A 423 -1.85 10.80 14.78
N ASN A 424 -2.14 10.49 13.51
CA ASN A 424 -1.49 11.05 12.33
C ASN A 424 -2.53 11.80 11.49
N ASN A 425 -2.63 13.12 11.64
CA ASN A 425 -3.52 13.91 10.79
C ASN A 425 -3.08 13.88 9.32
N HIS A 426 -4.03 13.59 8.43
CA HIS A 426 -3.89 13.67 6.97
C HIS A 426 -4.59 14.93 6.44
N GLY A 427 -3.95 16.10 6.29
CA GLY A 427 -2.56 16.48 6.55
C GLY A 427 -2.41 18.00 6.53
N TYR A 428 -1.21 18.50 6.72
CA TYR A 428 -0.89 19.93 6.80
C TYR A 428 -0.25 20.41 5.52
N HIS A 429 -0.98 21.21 4.73
CA HIS A 429 -0.46 21.69 3.45
C HIS A 429 0.56 22.79 3.64
N TYR A 430 1.66 22.70 2.90
CA TYR A 430 2.58 23.83 2.72
C TYR A 430 1.86 25.04 2.10
N SER A 431 1.07 24.82 1.05
CA SER A 431 0.29 25.88 0.40
C SER A 431 -1.05 25.34 -0.08
N ILE A 432 -2.09 26.16 0.02
CA ILE A 432 -3.40 25.89 -0.61
C ILE A 432 -3.61 26.72 -1.88
N GLU A 433 -2.61 27.48 -2.34
CA GLU A 433 -2.77 28.33 -3.51
C GLU A 433 -3.08 27.52 -4.78
N GLY A 434 -3.89 28.11 -5.68
CA GLY A 434 -4.22 27.49 -6.96
C GLY A 434 -5.10 26.24 -6.81
N GLU A 435 -4.67 25.13 -7.43
CA GLU A 435 -5.38 23.85 -7.40
C GLU A 435 -5.22 23.09 -6.08
N ARG A 436 -4.20 23.41 -5.28
CA ARG A 436 -3.89 22.72 -4.02
C ARG A 436 -5.02 22.79 -3.00
N LYS A 437 -5.82 23.87 -2.98
CA LYS A 437 -7.05 23.97 -2.14
C LYS A 437 -8.13 22.92 -2.44
N ARG A 438 -8.02 22.20 -3.57
CA ARG A 438 -8.95 21.16 -4.02
C ARG A 438 -8.39 19.75 -3.82
N ASP A 439 -7.20 19.62 -3.27
CA ASP A 439 -6.68 18.31 -2.89
C ASP A 439 -7.61 17.64 -1.85
N TRP A 440 -7.51 16.32 -1.77
CA TRP A 440 -8.32 15.49 -0.90
C TRP A 440 -7.47 14.96 0.25
N PRO A 441 -7.73 15.34 1.51
CA PRO A 441 -8.66 16.36 1.99
C PRO A 441 -8.00 17.76 2.03
N PRO A 442 -8.81 18.81 2.29
CA PRO A 442 -8.34 20.12 2.70
C PRO A 442 -7.27 20.14 3.80
N SER A 443 -6.46 21.21 3.78
CA SER A 443 -5.40 21.45 4.76
C SER A 443 -5.91 21.63 6.18
N GLN A 444 -5.46 20.81 7.13
CA GLN A 444 -5.75 20.90 8.57
C GLN A 444 -4.78 21.82 9.37
N PHE A 445 -4.02 22.66 8.68
CA PHE A 445 -2.98 23.52 9.27
C PHE A 445 -3.46 24.98 9.51
N TYR A 446 -2.56 25.98 9.43
CA TYR A 446 -2.84 27.41 9.70
C TYR A 446 -3.92 28.03 8.81
N HIS A 447 -4.24 27.36 7.70
CA HIS A 447 -5.36 27.70 6.84
C HIS A 447 -6.73 27.55 7.53
N HIS A 448 -6.86 26.74 8.59
CA HIS A 448 -8.08 26.65 9.38
C HIS A 448 -8.17 27.74 10.45
N THR A 449 -9.39 28.23 10.65
CA THR A 449 -9.73 29.25 11.65
C THR A 449 -9.45 28.83 13.09
N TRP A 450 -9.45 27.53 13.38
CA TRP A 450 -9.21 26.98 14.71
C TRP A 450 -7.73 26.69 15.00
N TRP A 451 -6.81 26.85 14.05
CA TRP A 451 -5.39 26.53 14.25
C TRP A 451 -4.79 27.22 15.48
N LYS A 452 -5.16 28.48 15.73
CA LYS A 452 -4.74 29.25 16.91
C LYS A 452 -5.09 28.62 18.27
N HIS A 453 -5.94 27.60 18.29
CA HIS A 453 -6.39 26.86 19.47
C HIS A 453 -5.98 25.38 19.44
N TYR A 454 -5.06 24.99 18.55
CA TYR A 454 -4.75 23.59 18.30
C TYR A 454 -3.90 22.92 19.39
N GLY A 455 -2.89 23.64 19.90
CA GLY A 455 -1.90 23.14 20.87
C GLY A 455 -2.19 23.43 22.33
#